data_AF-A0AAE4NUV1-F1
#
_entry.id   AF-A0AAE4NUV1-F1
#
_cell.length_a   1.000
_cell.length_b   1.000
_cell.length_c   1.000
_cell.angle_alpha   90.00
_cell.angle_beta   90.00
_cell.angle_gamma   90.00
#
_symmetry.space_group_name_H-M   'P 1'
#
loop_
_entity.id
_entity.type
_entity.pdbx_description
1 polymer ?
#
loop_
_entity_poly.entity_id
_entity_poly.type
_entity_poly.pdbx_seq_one_letter_code
_entity_poly.pdbx_strand_id
1 'polypeptide(L)'
;MIGRMRRRRKGFDVSMLIDDGLWFTTVVDDEDEEIVKEFLHKAVQNYGRYTTEALGQMEFWKKYAGLSVEQSEKLNGMLKWIVEKRYWKYKGYVVRKIARELGIDEKRAELIAVTELANLANYARYLAYQGETNVEKFVWVTEKDGKVCDKCKRMAELTKDGVTLDEMKVLIKEVCGDTAREFICHPRCRCSFIRKYKKVKHMLSFEFP
;
A
#
# COMPACT_ATOMS: atom_id res chain seq x y z
N MET A 1 14.40 -16.52 53.17
CA MET A 1 13.11 -15.97 52.70
C MET A 1 13.34 -15.02 51.53
N ILE A 2 12.88 -15.45 50.34
CA ILE A 2 12.54 -14.69 49.12
C ILE A 2 13.57 -13.67 48.57
N GLY A 3 14.48 -14.17 47.73
CA GLY A 3 15.23 -13.35 46.78
C GLY A 3 14.35 -12.94 45.59
N ARG A 4 14.13 -11.64 45.42
CA ARG A 4 13.42 -11.08 44.25
C ARG A 4 14.30 -11.18 43.00
N MET A 5 14.00 -12.16 42.14
CA MET A 5 14.48 -12.17 40.75
C MET A 5 13.98 -10.92 40.01
N ARG A 6 14.88 -9.97 39.74
CA ARG A 6 14.66 -8.90 38.75
C ARG A 6 14.61 -9.55 37.37
N ARG A 7 13.40 -9.74 36.82
CA ARG A 7 13.21 -10.01 35.39
C ARG A 7 13.77 -8.83 34.60
N ARG A 8 14.91 -9.03 33.92
CA ARG A 8 15.39 -8.14 32.86
C ARG A 8 14.31 -8.10 31.77
N ARG A 9 13.51 -7.03 31.72
CA ARG A 9 12.75 -6.68 30.51
C ARG A 9 13.80 -6.44 29.43
N LYS A 10 13.87 -7.30 28.42
CA LYS A 10 14.60 -6.99 27.18
C LYS A 10 14.04 -5.66 26.68
N GLY A 11 14.87 -4.63 26.67
CA GLY A 11 14.51 -3.32 26.16
C GLY A 11 13.99 -3.47 24.75
N PHE A 12 12.77 -3.00 24.53
CA PHE A 12 12.21 -2.86 23.19
C PHE A 12 12.96 -1.70 22.55
N ASP A 13 13.80 -1.98 21.56
CA ASP A 13 14.61 -0.97 20.90
C ASP A 13 13.70 -0.03 20.11
N VAL A 14 13.59 1.21 20.59
CA VAL A 14 12.71 2.25 20.04
C VAL A 14 13.27 2.81 18.73
N SER A 15 14.56 2.60 18.44
CA SER A 15 15.19 3.01 17.19
C SER A 15 14.72 2.17 15.98
N MET A 16 14.01 1.07 16.20
CA MET A 16 13.33 0.26 15.18
C MET A 16 11.88 0.70 14.87
N LEU A 17 11.38 1.81 15.45
CA LEU A 17 9.94 2.11 15.51
C LEU A 17 9.45 3.29 14.67
N ILE A 18 10.28 3.92 13.85
CA ILE A 18 9.80 4.92 12.89
C ILE A 18 10.55 4.67 11.59
N ASP A 19 10.02 3.74 10.78
CA ASP A 19 10.20 3.88 9.33
C ASP A 19 9.27 5.03 8.92
N ASP A 20 9.80 5.96 8.13
CA ASP A 20 9.06 7.06 7.53
C ASP A 20 7.70 6.56 7.03
N GLY A 21 6.65 7.33 7.38
CA GLY A 21 5.27 6.94 7.13
C GLY A 21 5.06 6.40 5.72
N LEU A 22 4.25 5.34 5.60
CA LEU A 22 3.87 4.75 4.32
C LEU A 22 4.99 4.01 3.54
N TRP A 23 5.90 3.31 4.23
CA TRP A 23 6.95 2.44 3.66
C TRP A 23 6.55 1.45 2.54
N PHE A 24 5.25 1.20 2.37
CA PHE A 24 4.66 0.30 1.39
C PHE A 24 4.12 1.01 0.13
N THR A 25 4.12 2.33 0.05
CA THR A 25 3.63 3.06 -1.13
C THR A 25 4.51 4.28 -1.45
N THR A 26 4.49 4.72 -2.70
CA THR A 26 5.11 5.97 -3.13
C THR A 26 4.19 7.11 -2.75
N VAL A 27 4.70 8.06 -1.98
CA VAL A 27 4.04 9.33 -1.65
C VAL A 27 4.59 10.41 -2.57
N VAL A 28 3.72 11.19 -3.17
CA VAL A 28 4.13 12.17 -4.20
C VAL A 28 4.21 13.59 -3.67
N ASP A 29 3.29 13.99 -2.78
CA ASP A 29 3.24 15.28 -2.11
C ASP A 29 2.48 15.17 -0.76
N ASP A 30 2.38 16.29 -0.03
CA ASP A 30 1.75 16.35 1.30
C ASP A 30 0.25 16.02 1.24
N GLU A 31 -0.46 16.44 0.18
CA GLU A 31 -1.89 16.14 -0.01
C GLU A 31 -2.11 14.64 -0.23
N ASP A 32 -1.26 14.01 -1.04
CA ASP A 32 -1.25 12.56 -1.26
C ASP A 32 -0.96 11.80 0.06
N GLU A 33 -0.03 12.30 0.86
CA GLU A 33 0.26 11.73 2.17
C GLU A 33 -0.95 11.82 3.12
N GLU A 34 -1.61 12.97 3.15
CA GLU A 34 -2.83 13.19 3.92
C GLU A 34 -3.97 12.30 3.46
N ILE A 35 -4.22 12.15 2.16
CA ILE A 35 -5.25 11.25 1.61
C ILE A 35 -5.04 9.82 2.14
N VAL A 36 -3.82 9.30 2.05
CA VAL A 36 -3.53 7.93 2.47
C VAL A 36 -3.62 7.79 4.00
N LYS A 37 -3.05 8.73 4.75
CA LYS A 37 -3.11 8.73 6.22
C LYS A 37 -4.54 8.90 6.73
N GLU A 38 -5.30 9.84 6.18
CA GLU A 38 -6.69 10.07 6.51
C GLU A 38 -7.54 8.86 6.19
N PHE A 39 -7.36 8.21 5.04
CA PHE A 39 -8.10 6.99 4.74
C PHE A 39 -7.80 5.89 5.76
N LEU A 40 -6.52 5.63 6.02
CA LEU A 40 -6.11 4.65 7.02
C LEU A 40 -6.52 5.06 8.45
N HIS A 41 -6.62 6.35 8.75
CA HIS A 41 -7.09 6.88 10.02
C HIS A 41 -8.61 6.88 10.15
N LYS A 42 -9.37 7.23 9.13
CA LYS A 42 -10.84 7.13 9.04
C LYS A 42 -11.26 5.67 9.16
N ALA A 43 -10.48 4.74 8.60
CA ALA A 43 -10.61 3.32 8.87
C ALA A 43 -10.46 2.95 10.37
N VAL A 44 -9.80 3.79 11.16
CA VAL A 44 -9.56 3.59 12.60
C VAL A 44 -10.50 4.41 13.49
N GLN A 45 -10.89 5.64 13.09
CA GLN A 45 -11.38 6.65 14.03
C GLN A 45 -12.90 6.75 14.19
N ASN A 46 -13.78 6.41 13.23
CA ASN A 46 -15.24 6.48 13.50
C ASN A 46 -16.22 5.94 12.41
N TYR A 47 -17.29 5.27 12.89
CA TYR A 47 -18.68 5.01 12.40
C TYR A 47 -19.02 4.04 11.23
N GLY A 48 -19.40 2.81 11.59
CA GLY A 48 -20.52 2.10 10.93
C GLY A 48 -20.29 1.47 9.55
N ARG A 49 -21.38 1.39 8.76
CA ARG A 49 -21.57 0.56 7.54
C ARG A 49 -20.51 0.77 6.45
N TYR A 50 -20.00 1.98 6.27
CA TYR A 50 -19.09 2.35 5.17
C TYR A 50 -17.64 1.85 5.34
N THR A 51 -17.12 1.74 6.56
CA THR A 51 -15.76 1.23 6.83
C THR A 51 -15.69 -0.28 6.65
N THR A 52 -16.77 -0.96 7.07
CA THR A 52 -16.96 -2.40 6.85
C THR A 52 -17.25 -2.69 5.38
N GLU A 53 -17.91 -1.78 4.67
CA GLU A 53 -18.09 -1.86 3.22
C GLU A 53 -16.79 -1.58 2.46
N ALA A 54 -15.96 -0.60 2.81
CA ALA A 54 -14.68 -0.38 2.12
C ALA A 54 -13.70 -1.54 2.36
N LEU A 55 -13.45 -1.93 3.62
CA LEU A 55 -12.60 -3.09 3.95
C LEU A 55 -13.24 -4.44 3.59
N GLY A 56 -14.57 -4.49 3.37
CA GLY A 56 -15.33 -5.69 3.00
C GLY A 56 -15.59 -5.84 1.50
N GLN A 57 -15.56 -4.74 0.74
CA GLN A 57 -15.46 -4.71 -0.73
C GLN A 57 -14.02 -4.94 -1.17
N MET A 58 -13.05 -4.70 -0.29
CA MET A 58 -11.69 -5.13 -0.50
C MET A 58 -11.64 -6.65 -0.57
N GLU A 59 -11.54 -7.17 -1.78
CA GLU A 59 -11.02 -8.50 -2.03
C GLU A 59 -9.51 -8.48 -1.73
N PHE A 60 -9.15 -8.36 -0.44
CA PHE A 60 -7.83 -8.84 -0.01
C PHE A 60 -7.66 -10.24 -0.56
N TRP A 61 -6.49 -10.50 -1.14
CA TRP A 61 -6.28 -11.55 -2.11
C TRP A 61 -7.04 -12.85 -1.74
N LYS A 62 -8.00 -13.28 -2.57
CA LYS A 62 -8.78 -14.51 -2.30
C LYS A 62 -7.88 -15.75 -2.24
N LYS A 63 -6.69 -15.69 -2.86
CA LYS A 63 -5.64 -16.72 -2.81
C LYS A 63 -4.27 -16.08 -2.82
N TYR A 64 -3.54 -16.19 -1.72
CA TYR A 64 -2.13 -15.80 -1.72
C TYR A 64 -1.28 -16.90 -2.35
N ALA A 65 -0.44 -16.55 -3.32
CA ALA A 65 0.45 -17.52 -3.98
C ALA A 65 1.25 -18.30 -2.94
N GLY A 66 0.98 -19.61 -2.87
CA GLY A 66 1.58 -20.57 -1.95
C GLY A 66 1.14 -20.45 -0.48
N LEU A 67 0.05 -19.75 -0.17
CA LEU A 67 -0.65 -19.89 1.11
C LEU A 67 -1.89 -20.78 0.91
N SER A 68 -2.27 -21.50 1.96
CA SER A 68 -3.56 -22.20 2.00
C SER A 68 -4.73 -21.20 2.06
N VAL A 69 -5.95 -21.69 1.84
CA VAL A 69 -7.18 -20.90 2.03
C VAL A 69 -7.27 -20.37 3.46
N GLU A 70 -7.05 -21.24 4.45
CA GLU A 70 -7.05 -20.86 5.87
C GLU A 70 -5.99 -19.78 6.20
N GLN A 71 -4.77 -19.92 5.66
CA GLN A 71 -3.73 -18.92 5.82
C GLN A 71 -4.11 -17.59 5.16
N SER A 72 -4.80 -17.63 4.02
CA SER A 72 -5.29 -16.45 3.30
C SER A 72 -6.36 -15.71 4.11
N GLU A 73 -7.32 -16.44 4.69
CA GLU A 73 -8.35 -15.88 5.58
C GLU A 73 -7.73 -15.28 6.85
N LYS A 74 -6.80 -15.99 7.47
CA LYS A 74 -6.06 -15.49 8.64
C LYS A 74 -5.30 -14.21 8.31
N LEU A 75 -4.65 -14.16 7.15
CA LEU A 75 -3.93 -12.98 6.66
C LEU A 75 -4.86 -11.79 6.44
N ASN A 76 -6.03 -12.00 5.83
CA ASN A 76 -7.01 -10.93 5.63
C ASN A 76 -7.48 -10.34 6.98
N GLY A 77 -7.75 -11.19 7.97
CA GLY A 77 -8.05 -10.75 9.34
C GLY A 77 -6.90 -9.97 9.99
N MET A 78 -5.65 -10.39 9.76
CA MET A 78 -4.48 -9.66 10.25
C MET A 78 -4.31 -8.29 9.58
N LEU A 79 -4.45 -8.20 8.25
CA LEU A 79 -4.32 -6.94 7.52
C LEU A 79 -5.37 -5.93 7.98
N LYS A 80 -6.62 -6.37 8.13
CA LYS A 80 -7.69 -5.56 8.73
C LYS A 80 -7.30 -5.04 10.12
N TRP A 81 -6.85 -5.93 11.00
CA TRP A 81 -6.42 -5.56 12.35
C TRP A 81 -5.20 -4.62 12.36
N ILE A 82 -4.24 -4.81 11.44
CA ILE A 82 -3.06 -3.94 11.27
C ILE A 82 -3.50 -2.52 10.92
N VAL A 83 -4.49 -2.39 10.03
CA VAL A 83 -5.09 -1.09 9.64
C VAL A 83 -5.81 -0.47 10.84
N GLU A 84 -6.77 -1.17 11.42
CA GLU A 84 -7.61 -0.72 12.55
C GLU A 84 -6.80 -0.29 13.78
N LYS A 85 -5.67 -0.95 14.05
CA LYS A 85 -4.82 -0.62 15.20
C LYS A 85 -3.66 0.32 14.85
N ARG A 86 -3.63 0.85 13.63
CA ARG A 86 -2.56 1.73 13.13
C ARG A 86 -1.17 1.12 13.26
N TYR A 87 -1.06 -0.21 13.14
CA TYR A 87 0.23 -0.88 13.16
C TYR A 87 0.94 -0.82 11.81
N TRP A 88 0.24 -0.41 10.74
CA TRP A 88 0.79 -0.25 9.40
C TRP A 88 2.02 0.65 9.34
N LYS A 89 2.19 1.62 10.25
CA LYS A 89 3.39 2.47 10.34
C LYS A 89 4.65 1.75 10.85
N TYR A 90 4.50 0.58 11.47
CA TYR A 90 5.61 -0.17 12.07
C TYR A 90 5.97 -1.36 11.20
N LYS A 91 6.74 -1.13 10.12
CA LYS A 91 7.14 -2.17 9.16
C LYS A 91 7.62 -3.45 9.83
N GLY A 92 8.65 -3.35 10.67
CA GLY A 92 9.24 -4.52 11.33
C GLY A 92 8.24 -5.30 12.21
N TYR A 93 7.30 -4.61 12.85
CA TYR A 93 6.24 -5.27 13.63
C TYR A 93 5.26 -6.02 12.73
N VAL A 94 4.79 -5.38 11.65
CA VAL A 94 3.86 -5.96 10.69
C VAL A 94 4.44 -7.23 10.06
N VAL A 95 5.68 -7.13 9.55
CA VAL A 95 6.37 -8.25 8.89
C VAL A 95 6.54 -9.43 9.84
N ARG A 96 7.07 -9.19 11.05
CA ARG A 96 7.27 -10.24 12.05
C ARG A 96 5.97 -10.88 12.51
N LYS A 97 4.90 -10.09 12.64
CA LYS A 97 3.58 -10.62 13.00
C LYS A 97 3.06 -11.55 11.92
N ILE A 98 3.06 -11.12 10.65
CA ILE A 98 2.61 -11.95 9.54
C ILE A 98 3.44 -13.24 9.44
N ALA A 99 4.77 -13.12 9.49
CA ALA A 99 5.69 -14.26 9.43
C ALA A 99 5.38 -15.30 10.51
N ARG A 100 5.30 -14.86 11.78
CA ARG A 100 5.03 -15.73 12.92
C ARG A 100 3.64 -16.38 12.86
N GLU A 101 2.62 -15.61 12.52
CA GLU A 101 1.24 -16.10 12.56
C GLU A 101 0.91 -17.05 11.40
N LEU A 102 1.61 -16.95 10.26
CA LEU A 102 1.42 -17.83 9.11
C LEU A 102 2.47 -18.95 9.01
N GLY A 103 3.53 -18.90 9.82
CA GLY A 103 4.64 -19.85 9.74
C GLY A 103 5.45 -19.71 8.45
N ILE A 104 5.62 -18.49 7.94
CA ILE A 104 6.39 -18.18 6.73
C ILE A 104 7.62 -17.34 7.08
N ASP A 105 8.60 -17.27 6.17
CA ASP A 105 9.79 -16.44 6.36
C ASP A 105 9.47 -14.93 6.26
N GLU A 106 10.32 -14.11 6.88
CA GLU A 106 10.12 -12.66 6.94
C GLU A 106 10.19 -11.98 5.57
N LYS A 107 10.98 -12.50 4.61
CA LYS A 107 11.05 -11.90 3.27
C LYS A 107 9.74 -12.06 2.53
N ARG A 108 9.12 -13.23 2.67
CA ARG A 108 7.79 -13.50 2.11
C ARG A 108 6.70 -12.71 2.81
N ALA A 109 6.76 -12.60 4.14
CA ALA A 109 5.84 -11.76 4.89
C ALA A 109 5.96 -10.27 4.50
N GLU A 110 7.18 -9.77 4.28
CA GLU A 110 7.43 -8.41 3.78
C GLU A 110 6.84 -8.23 2.38
N LEU A 111 7.07 -9.17 1.46
CA LEU A 111 6.51 -9.11 0.11
C LEU A 111 4.99 -8.98 0.15
N ILE A 112 4.31 -9.81 0.95
CA ILE A 112 2.86 -9.76 1.14
C ILE A 112 2.46 -8.41 1.71
N ALA A 113 3.09 -7.98 2.80
CA ALA A 113 2.73 -6.75 3.50
C ALA A 113 2.88 -5.51 2.60
N VAL A 114 3.98 -5.40 1.85
CA VAL A 114 4.17 -4.32 0.86
C VAL A 114 3.06 -4.36 -0.18
N THR A 115 2.84 -5.52 -0.79
CA THR A 115 1.89 -5.68 -1.91
C THR A 115 0.48 -5.27 -1.50
N GLU A 116 -0.02 -5.80 -0.39
CA GLU A 116 -1.40 -5.57 -0.01
C GLU A 116 -1.63 -4.18 0.60
N LEU A 117 -0.66 -3.65 1.36
CA LEU A 117 -0.77 -2.28 1.88
C LEU A 117 -0.59 -1.23 0.76
N ALA A 118 0.23 -1.50 -0.25
CA ALA A 118 0.34 -0.64 -1.44
C ALA A 118 -0.98 -0.59 -2.21
N ASN A 119 -1.58 -1.77 -2.46
CA ASN A 119 -2.89 -1.86 -3.12
C ASN A 119 -3.97 -1.11 -2.33
N LEU A 120 -3.97 -1.26 -1.01
CA LEU A 120 -4.86 -0.55 -0.11
C LEU A 120 -4.67 0.97 -0.19
N ALA A 121 -3.43 1.47 -0.20
CA ALA A 121 -3.17 2.90 -0.36
C ALA A 121 -3.65 3.45 -1.70
N ASN A 122 -3.49 2.68 -2.78
CA ASN A 122 -4.00 3.11 -4.09
C ASN A 122 -5.53 3.05 -4.16
N TYR A 123 -6.17 2.10 -3.46
CA TYR A 123 -7.63 2.10 -3.31
C TYR A 123 -8.13 3.32 -2.52
N ALA A 124 -7.41 3.74 -1.48
CA ALA A 124 -7.70 4.97 -0.75
C ALA A 124 -7.72 6.20 -1.68
N ARG A 125 -6.70 6.32 -2.54
CA ARG A 125 -6.62 7.37 -3.56
C ARG A 125 -7.79 7.31 -4.52
N TYR A 126 -8.12 6.12 -5.03
CA TYR A 126 -9.26 5.91 -5.90
C TYR A 126 -10.56 6.46 -5.27
N LEU A 127 -10.85 6.10 -4.02
CA LEU A 127 -12.06 6.55 -3.33
C LEU A 127 -12.07 8.06 -3.09
N ALA A 128 -10.94 8.63 -2.67
CA ALA A 128 -10.81 10.07 -2.48
C ALA A 128 -11.05 10.83 -3.80
N TYR A 129 -10.49 10.35 -4.91
CA TYR A 129 -10.65 10.99 -6.20
C TYR A 129 -12.05 10.82 -6.79
N GLN A 130 -12.71 9.68 -6.58
CA GLN A 130 -14.12 9.48 -6.98
C GLN A 130 -15.10 10.32 -6.16
N GLY A 131 -14.86 10.48 -4.86
CA GLY A 131 -15.78 11.15 -3.95
C GLY A 131 -15.68 12.68 -3.95
N GLU A 132 -14.51 13.23 -4.24
CA GLU A 132 -14.21 14.63 -3.93
C GLU A 132 -13.71 15.49 -5.10
N THR A 133 -13.55 14.94 -6.32
CA THR A 133 -12.88 15.70 -7.40
C THR A 133 -13.54 15.58 -8.79
N ASN A 134 -13.74 16.71 -9.47
CA ASN A 134 -14.03 16.79 -10.93
C ASN A 134 -12.78 16.45 -11.78
N VAL A 135 -11.88 15.61 -11.26
CA VAL A 135 -10.60 15.31 -11.89
C VAL A 135 -10.74 14.03 -12.69
N GLU A 136 -10.69 14.18 -14.01
CA GLU A 136 -10.94 13.08 -14.93
C GLU A 136 -9.68 12.32 -15.33
N LYS A 137 -8.50 12.88 -15.07
CA LYS A 137 -7.23 12.37 -15.59
C LYS A 137 -6.19 12.12 -14.52
N PHE A 138 -5.54 10.97 -14.63
CA PHE A 138 -4.57 10.43 -13.69
C PHE A 138 -3.33 9.93 -14.43
N VAL A 139 -2.18 10.01 -13.77
CA VAL A 139 -0.90 9.51 -14.28
C VAL A 139 -0.32 8.49 -13.32
N TRP A 140 0.35 7.48 -13.84
CA TRP A 140 1.08 6.50 -13.04
C TRP A 140 2.43 7.09 -12.58
N VAL A 141 2.71 6.97 -11.28
CA VAL A 141 3.93 7.46 -10.65
C VAL A 141 4.75 6.29 -10.16
N THR A 142 6.02 6.30 -10.55
CA THR A 142 6.95 5.22 -10.25
C THR A 142 7.74 5.49 -8.97
N GLU A 143 8.26 4.44 -8.36
CA GLU A 143 9.16 4.53 -7.21
C GLU A 143 10.41 5.35 -7.55
N LYS A 144 10.84 6.21 -6.64
CA LYS A 144 12.01 7.11 -6.86
C LYS A 144 13.37 6.46 -6.57
N ASP A 145 13.40 5.20 -6.10
CA ASP A 145 14.62 4.54 -5.61
C ASP A 145 15.38 3.73 -6.67
N GLY A 146 15.09 3.97 -7.96
CA GLY A 146 15.78 3.32 -9.09
C GLY A 146 15.42 1.86 -9.31
N LYS A 147 14.52 1.27 -8.50
CA LYS A 147 14.11 -0.15 -8.60
C LYS A 147 12.86 -0.36 -9.45
N VAL A 148 12.51 0.61 -10.28
CA VAL A 148 11.32 0.57 -11.13
C VAL A 148 11.49 -0.47 -12.24
N CYS A 149 10.60 -1.45 -12.28
CA CYS A 149 10.59 -2.45 -13.34
C CYS A 149 10.02 -1.91 -14.65
N ASP A 150 10.27 -2.60 -15.76
CA ASP A 150 9.85 -2.14 -17.09
C ASP A 150 8.33 -2.09 -17.26
N LYS A 151 7.57 -2.93 -16.55
CA LYS A 151 6.10 -2.84 -16.50
C LYS A 151 5.63 -1.52 -15.91
N CYS A 152 6.23 -1.08 -14.80
CA CYS A 152 5.89 0.19 -14.16
C CYS A 152 6.35 1.40 -15.00
N LYS A 153 7.49 1.30 -15.69
CA LYS A 153 7.92 2.32 -16.66
C LYS A 153 6.94 2.41 -17.83
N ARG A 154 6.48 1.26 -18.34
CA ARG A 154 5.48 1.20 -19.41
C ARG A 154 4.15 1.81 -19.00
N MET A 155 3.69 1.53 -17.78
CA MET A 155 2.50 2.18 -17.22
C MET A 155 2.65 3.71 -17.15
N ALA A 156 3.78 4.21 -16.65
CA ALA A 156 4.06 5.65 -16.61
C ALA A 156 4.02 6.27 -18.01
N GLU A 157 4.61 5.60 -19.00
CA GLU A 157 4.61 6.06 -20.39
C GLU A 157 3.21 6.08 -21.00
N LEU A 158 2.41 5.02 -20.82
CA LEU A 158 1.05 4.93 -21.35
C LEU A 158 0.09 5.93 -20.72
N THR A 159 0.36 6.35 -19.49
CA THR A 159 -0.52 7.23 -18.72
C THR A 159 -0.01 8.66 -18.64
N LYS A 160 1.15 9.00 -19.25
CA LYS A 160 1.76 10.35 -19.20
C LYS A 160 0.80 11.46 -19.66
N ASP A 161 -0.09 11.12 -20.60
CA ASP A 161 -1.07 12.05 -21.15
C ASP A 161 -2.38 12.11 -20.36
N GLY A 162 -2.49 11.33 -19.30
CA GLY A 162 -3.60 11.28 -18.38
C GLY A 162 -4.71 10.37 -18.89
N VAL A 163 -5.09 9.42 -18.04
CA VAL A 163 -6.18 8.45 -18.28
C VAL A 163 -7.20 8.53 -17.16
N THR A 164 -8.42 8.06 -17.38
CA THR A 164 -9.42 7.87 -16.32
C THR A 164 -8.99 6.76 -15.34
N LEU A 165 -9.61 6.70 -14.16
CA LEU A 165 -9.35 5.62 -13.19
C LEU A 165 -9.75 4.24 -13.75
N ASP A 166 -10.81 4.16 -14.54
CA ASP A 166 -11.25 2.90 -15.15
C ASP A 166 -10.26 2.43 -16.22
N GLU A 167 -9.79 3.33 -17.08
CA GLU A 167 -8.71 3.04 -18.03
C GLU A 167 -7.42 2.63 -17.30
N MET A 168 -7.08 3.27 -16.18
CA MET A 168 -5.93 2.89 -15.36
C MET A 168 -6.02 1.43 -14.90
N LYS A 169 -7.19 0.98 -14.41
CA LYS A 169 -7.41 -0.42 -13.97
C LYS A 169 -7.27 -1.40 -15.14
N VAL A 170 -7.78 -1.04 -16.31
CA VAL A 170 -7.63 -1.85 -17.53
C VAL A 170 -6.15 -1.96 -17.91
N LEU A 171 -5.43 -0.84 -17.96
CA LEU A 171 -4.01 -0.81 -18.29
C LEU A 171 -3.16 -1.63 -17.31
N ILE A 172 -3.44 -1.56 -16.01
CA ILE A 172 -2.76 -2.39 -15.01
C ILE A 172 -2.89 -3.87 -15.36
N LYS A 173 -4.11 -4.33 -15.70
CA LYS A 173 -4.35 -5.72 -16.06
C LYS A 173 -3.64 -6.11 -17.36
N GLU A 174 -3.72 -5.26 -18.39
CA GLU A 174 -3.12 -5.53 -19.71
C GLU A 174 -1.59 -5.54 -19.67
N VAL A 175 -0.98 -4.56 -19.02
CA VAL A 175 0.48 -4.40 -18.98
C VAL A 175 1.11 -5.37 -17.98
N CYS A 176 0.43 -5.62 -16.86
CA CYS A 176 1.05 -6.27 -15.73
C CYS A 176 0.60 -7.72 -15.52
N GLY A 177 -0.50 -8.14 -16.18
CA GLY A 177 -0.95 -9.52 -16.29
C GLY A 177 -1.55 -10.08 -15.00
N ASP A 178 -1.62 -11.41 -14.90
CA ASP A 178 -2.32 -12.11 -13.82
C ASP A 178 -1.73 -11.90 -12.41
N THR A 179 -0.50 -11.38 -12.33
CA THR A 179 0.16 -11.05 -11.06
C THR A 179 -0.28 -9.71 -10.49
N ALA A 180 -0.97 -8.88 -11.29
CA ALA A 180 -1.45 -7.59 -10.86
C ALA A 180 -2.51 -7.71 -9.76
N ARG A 181 -2.64 -6.65 -8.96
CA ARG A 181 -3.86 -6.37 -8.21
C ARG A 181 -4.68 -5.34 -8.97
N GLU A 182 -5.84 -5.05 -8.43
CA GLU A 182 -6.72 -4.01 -8.97
C GLU A 182 -6.02 -2.65 -9.13
N PHE A 183 -5.13 -2.28 -8.20
CA PHE A 183 -4.47 -0.97 -8.19
C PHE A 183 -2.94 -1.02 -8.11
N ILE A 184 -2.32 -2.19 -8.25
CA ILE A 184 -0.85 -2.32 -8.36
C ILE A 184 -0.45 -3.32 -9.44
N CYS A 185 0.67 -3.06 -10.11
CA CYS A 185 1.09 -3.86 -11.24
C CYS A 185 1.65 -5.23 -10.89
N HIS A 186 2.39 -5.36 -9.79
CA HIS A 186 3.05 -6.62 -9.47
C HIS A 186 3.32 -6.73 -7.96
N PRO A 187 3.66 -7.93 -7.46
CA PRO A 187 4.11 -8.08 -6.09
C PRO A 187 5.27 -7.13 -5.77
N ARG A 188 5.28 -6.62 -4.53
CA ARG A 188 6.25 -5.64 -4.02
C ARG A 188 6.25 -4.27 -4.72
N CYS A 189 5.32 -4.02 -5.64
CA CYS A 189 5.16 -2.71 -6.26
C CYS A 189 4.68 -1.69 -5.21
N ARG A 190 5.39 -0.58 -5.08
CA ARG A 190 5.00 0.60 -4.31
C ARG A 190 4.62 1.77 -5.22
N CYS A 191 4.61 1.58 -6.54
CA CYS A 191 4.16 2.61 -7.49
C CYS A 191 2.68 2.96 -7.25
N SER A 192 2.28 4.14 -7.71
CA SER A 192 0.95 4.68 -7.45
C SER A 192 0.41 5.43 -8.67
N PHE A 193 -0.75 6.07 -8.51
CA PHE A 193 -1.28 7.03 -9.46
C PHE A 193 -1.73 8.29 -8.73
N ILE A 194 -1.60 9.43 -9.40
CA ILE A 194 -2.02 10.72 -8.90
C ILE A 194 -2.86 11.43 -9.94
N ARG A 195 -3.54 12.50 -9.52
CA ARG A 195 -4.20 13.45 -10.42
C ARG A 195 -3.19 14.04 -11.40
N LYS A 196 -3.55 14.08 -12.68
CA LYS A 196 -2.80 14.85 -13.67
C LYS A 196 -3.06 16.32 -13.43
N TYR A 197 -2.11 17.02 -12.80
CA TYR A 197 -2.13 18.47 -12.78
C TYR A 197 -2.08 18.97 -14.24
N LYS A 198 -3.10 19.74 -14.67
CA LYS A 198 -3.04 20.47 -15.95
C LYS A 198 -1.77 21.32 -15.88
N LYS A 199 -0.78 21.03 -16.73
CA LYS A 199 0.52 21.73 -16.78
C LYS A 199 0.32 23.25 -16.60
N VAL A 200 0.86 23.81 -15.53
CA VAL A 200 1.58 25.08 -15.68
C VAL A 200 2.93 24.69 -16.26
N LYS A 201 3.30 25.29 -17.39
CA LYS A 201 4.63 25.13 -18.02
C LYS A 201 5.71 25.26 -16.93
N HIS A 202 6.70 24.37 -16.94
CA HIS A 202 7.84 24.20 -16.01
C HIS A 202 7.70 23.07 -15.00
N MET A 203 7.78 21.83 -15.48
CA MET A 203 8.42 20.72 -14.73
C MET A 203 8.66 19.52 -15.66
N LEU A 204 9.31 19.76 -16.79
CA LEU A 204 9.88 18.70 -17.63
C LEU A 204 11.25 19.16 -18.12
N SER A 205 12.29 18.75 -17.39
CA SER A 205 13.63 18.40 -17.89
C SER A 205 14.50 18.11 -16.66
N PHE A 206 14.49 16.86 -16.21
CA PHE A 206 15.71 16.31 -15.64
C PHE A 206 16.20 15.30 -16.67
N GLU A 207 17.08 15.81 -17.54
CA GLU A 207 17.98 14.97 -18.31
C GLU A 207 18.82 14.17 -17.31
N PHE A 208 18.83 12.85 -17.45
CA PHE A 208 19.79 12.02 -16.73
C PHE A 208 21.15 12.13 -17.44
N PRO A 209 22.26 12.24 -16.69
CA PRO A 209 23.60 12.17 -17.26
C PRO A 209 23.88 10.80 -17.90
#